data_AF-A0A536YMZ7-F1
#
_entry.id   AF-A0A536YMZ7-F1
#
_cell.length_a   1.000
_cell.length_b   1.000
_cell.length_c   1.000
_cell.angle_alpha   90.00
_cell.angle_beta   90.00
_cell.angle_gamma   90.00
#
_symmetry.space_group_name_H-M   'P 1'
#
loop_
_entity.id
_entity.type
_entity.pdbx_description
1 polymer ?
#
loop_
_entity_poly.entity_id
_entity_poly.type
_entity_poly.pdbx_seq_one_letter_code
_entity_poly.pdbx_strand_id
1 'polypeptide(L)'
;MAKARSVYACTECGGESPKWQGQCPHCGAWNTLVEGLAESAPRHRFSGVTKSSELKRLAEVSARDAPRMASGIDELDRVLGGGFVAGEVVLIGGDPGVGKSTLL
;
A
#
# COMPACT_ATOMS: atom_id res chain seq x y z
N MET A 1 7.75 -7.33 16.22
CA MET A 1 9.02 -6.83 15.65
C MET A 1 9.63 -7.96 14.84
N ALA A 2 9.91 -7.73 13.55
CA ALA A 2 10.45 -8.79 12.70
C ALA A 2 11.88 -9.13 13.18
N LYS A 3 12.11 -10.38 13.55
CA LYS A 3 13.43 -10.88 13.96
C LYS A 3 14.38 -10.68 12.77
N ALA A 4 15.48 -9.94 12.97
CA ALA A 4 16.49 -9.75 11.94
C ALA A 4 16.99 -11.13 11.49
N ARG A 5 16.93 -11.40 10.19
CA ARG A 5 17.36 -12.67 9.60
C ARG A 5 18.83 -12.51 9.22
N SER A 6 19.71 -13.33 9.79
CA SER A 6 21.11 -13.35 9.37
C SER A 6 21.24 -13.98 7.98
N VAL A 7 22.17 -13.46 7.19
CA VAL A 7 22.57 -13.98 5.89
C VAL A 7 24.09 -14.10 5.86
N TYR A 8 24.62 -15.10 5.18
CA TYR A 8 26.06 -15.34 5.08
C TYR A 8 26.51 -15.03 3.66
N ALA A 9 27.34 -14.01 3.49
CA ALA A 9 27.85 -13.58 2.19
C ALA A 9 29.28 -14.08 1.98
N CYS A 10 29.56 -14.60 0.78
CA CYS A 10 30.89 -15.04 0.40
C CYS A 10 31.77 -13.84 0.01
N THR A 11 32.93 -13.68 0.64
CA THR A 11 33.89 -12.62 0.32
C THR A 11 34.54 -12.77 -1.06
N GLU A 12 34.50 -13.98 -1.63
CA GLU A 12 35.17 -14.29 -2.91
C GLU A 12 34.25 -14.07 -4.12
N CYS A 13 33.00 -14.53 -4.03
CA CYS A 13 32.08 -14.50 -5.16
C CYS A 13 30.79 -13.70 -4.89
N GLY A 14 30.64 -13.11 -3.71
CA GLY A 14 29.43 -12.37 -3.30
C GLY A 14 28.19 -13.24 -3.09
N GLY A 15 28.30 -14.57 -3.22
CA GLY A 15 27.17 -15.48 -3.09
C GLY A 15 26.63 -15.54 -1.66
N GLU A 16 25.31 -15.44 -1.51
CA GLU A 16 24.63 -15.46 -0.22
C GLU A 16 24.08 -16.85 0.15
N SER A 17 24.06 -17.15 1.44
CA SER A 17 23.49 -18.38 2.02
C SER A 17 22.74 -18.06 3.31
N PRO A 18 21.58 -18.70 3.60
CA PRO A 18 20.85 -18.50 4.84
C PRO A 18 21.48 -19.19 6.06
N LYS A 19 22.53 -20.01 5.87
CA LYS A 19 23.22 -20.75 6.94
C LYS A 19 24.72 -20.82 6.67
N TRP A 20 25.51 -20.81 7.74
CA TRP A 20 26.95 -21.09 7.65
C TRP A 20 27.19 -22.58 7.45
N GLN A 21 28.15 -22.91 6.59
CA GLN A 21 28.45 -24.31 6.25
C GLN A 21 29.93 -24.52 5.88
N GLY A 22 30.82 -23.60 6.26
CA GLY A 22 32.27 -23.68 6.02
C GLY A 22 32.68 -23.48 4.55
N GLN A 23 32.00 -24.13 3.61
CA GLN A 23 32.23 -24.02 2.18
C GLN A 23 31.13 -23.20 1.49
N CYS A 24 31.54 -22.26 0.64
CA CYS A 24 30.64 -21.49 -0.19
C CYS A 24 29.94 -22.40 -1.24
N PRO A 25 28.59 -22.43 -1.29
CA PRO A 25 27.87 -23.27 -2.25
C PRO A 25 27.91 -22.74 -3.69
N HIS A 26 28.36 -21.50 -3.89
CA HIS A 26 28.39 -20.84 -5.21
C HIS A 26 29.74 -20.99 -5.91
N CYS A 27 30.84 -20.85 -5.18
CA CYS A 27 32.20 -20.91 -5.75
C CYS A 27 33.07 -22.04 -5.19
N GLY A 28 32.60 -22.78 -4.18
CA GLY A 28 33.34 -23.90 -3.57
C GLY A 28 34.50 -23.49 -2.66
N ALA A 29 34.75 -22.19 -2.47
CA ALA A 29 35.80 -21.68 -1.58
C ALA A 29 35.47 -21.97 -0.10
N TRP A 30 36.50 -22.25 0.69
CA TRP A 30 36.38 -22.56 2.11
C TRP A 30 36.64 -21.33 2.98
N ASN A 31 35.92 -21.20 4.10
CA ASN A 31 36.05 -20.13 5.10
C ASN A 31 35.86 -18.71 4.55
N THR A 32 35.15 -18.55 3.44
CA THR A 32 34.87 -17.25 2.82
C THR A 32 33.47 -16.69 3.16
N LEU A 33 32.63 -17.45 3.88
CA LEU A 33 31.29 -17.03 4.27
C LEU A 33 31.33 -16.19 5.56
N VAL A 34 30.96 -14.92 5.45
CA VAL A 34 30.89 -13.94 6.56
C VAL A 34 29.43 -13.62 6.88
N GLU A 35 29.09 -13.58 8.17
CA GLU A 35 27.74 -13.24 8.63
C GLU A 35 27.45 -11.75 8.45
N GLY A 36 26.32 -11.46 7.84
CA GLY A 36 25.74 -10.12 7.69
C GLY A 36 24.28 -10.11 8.12
N LEU A 37 23.77 -8.91 8.39
CA LEU A 37 22.34 -8.71 8.60
C LEU A 37 21.68 -8.58 7.23
N ALA A 38 20.67 -9.40 6.93
CA ALA A 38 19.87 -9.15 5.74
C ALA A 38 19.20 -7.79 5.91
N GLU A 39 19.43 -6.86 4.97
CA GLU A 39 18.66 -5.63 4.90
C GLU A 39 17.19 -6.01 4.74
N SER A 40 16.43 -5.88 5.82
CA SER A 40 14.98 -5.94 5.72
C SER A 40 14.55 -4.64 5.04
N ALA A 41 14.50 -4.63 3.72
CA ALA A 41 13.70 -3.64 3.03
C ALA A 41 12.32 -3.67 3.69
N PRO A 42 11.80 -2.55 4.23
CA PRO A 42 10.48 -2.55 4.82
C PRO A 42 9.52 -2.91 3.69
N ARG A 43 9.10 -4.18 3.65
CA ARG A 43 8.00 -4.60 2.81
C ARG A 43 6.78 -3.96 3.43
N HIS A 44 6.48 -2.74 3.01
CA HIS A 44 5.23 -2.07 3.25
C HIS A 44 4.15 -2.94 2.58
N ARG A 45 3.66 -3.95 3.32
CA ARG A 45 2.51 -4.79 2.91
C ARG A 45 1.24 -3.97 2.72
N PHE A 46 1.28 -2.70 3.14
CA PHE A 46 0.26 -1.69 2.96
C PHE A 46 0.85 -0.40 2.39
N SER A 47 1.60 -0.47 1.28
CA SER A 47 1.81 0.76 0.52
C SER A 47 0.44 1.19 0.00
N GLY A 48 -0.11 2.28 0.55
CA GLY A 48 -1.37 2.82 0.08
C GLY A 48 -1.33 2.97 -1.44
N VAL A 49 -2.39 2.55 -2.12
CA VAL A 49 -2.51 2.62 -3.59
C VAL A 49 -2.48 4.07 -4.09
N THR A 50 -2.54 5.05 -3.17
CA THR A 50 -2.66 6.47 -3.47
C THR A 50 -1.36 7.21 -3.14
N LYS A 51 -1.08 8.29 -3.89
CA LYS A 51 -0.06 9.26 -3.49
C LYS A 51 -0.49 9.91 -2.17
N SER A 52 0.38 9.85 -1.16
CA SER A 52 0.20 10.64 0.06
C SER A 52 0.00 12.11 -0.29
N SER A 53 -1.00 12.75 0.31
CA SER A 53 -1.11 14.20 0.33
C SER A 53 0.16 14.81 0.94
N GLU A 54 0.57 15.98 0.44
CA GLU A 54 1.57 16.82 1.11
C GLU A 54 1.00 17.37 2.41
N LEU A 55 1.86 17.54 3.42
CA LEU A 55 1.50 18.16 4.69
C LEU A 55 1.45 19.68 4.50
N LYS A 56 0.28 20.29 4.79
CA LYS A 56 0.04 21.73 4.64
C LYS A 56 -0.57 22.30 5.90
N ARG A 57 -0.33 23.59 6.17
CA ARG A 57 -1.05 24.29 7.25
C ARG A 57 -2.52 24.44 6.85
N LEU A 58 -3.43 24.44 7.82
CA LEU A 58 -4.86 24.58 7.50
C LEU A 58 -5.18 25.86 6.71
N ALA A 59 -4.47 26.96 7.00
CA ALA A 59 -4.62 28.23 6.28
C ALA A 59 -4.20 28.17 4.79
N GLU A 60 -3.45 27.14 4.39
CA GLU A 60 -2.98 26.94 3.02
C GLU A 60 -3.90 25.99 2.22
N VAL A 61 -4.92 25.39 2.86
CA VAL A 61 -5.86 24.49 2.22
C VAL A 61 -6.92 25.30 1.46
N SER A 62 -6.90 25.24 0.13
CA SER A 62 -7.95 25.82 -0.70
C SER A 62 -9.13 24.84 -0.82
N ALA A 63 -10.34 25.27 -0.45
CA ALA A 63 -11.55 24.57 -0.85
C ALA A 63 -11.72 24.69 -2.37
N ARG A 64 -11.90 23.56 -3.05
CA ARG A 64 -12.21 23.52 -4.48
C ARG A 64 -13.47 22.70 -4.65
N ASP A 65 -14.45 23.25 -5.34
CA ASP A 65 -15.59 22.46 -5.79
C ASP A 65 -15.13 21.55 -6.93
N ALA A 66 -15.33 20.25 -6.74
CA ALA A 66 -15.17 19.29 -7.80
C ALA A 66 -16.43 19.30 -8.68
N PRO A 67 -16.31 19.18 -10.02
CA PRO A 67 -17.46 19.07 -10.88
C PRO A 67 -18.26 17.82 -10.50
N ARG A 68 -19.58 17.98 -10.37
CA ARG A 68 -20.51 16.91 -10.00
C ARG A 68 -21.30 16.43 -11.20
N MET A 69 -21.56 15.13 -11.24
CA MET A 69 -22.39 14.45 -12.22
C MET A 69 -23.74 14.15 -11.57
N ALA A 70 -24.82 14.72 -12.11
CA ALA A 70 -26.16 14.43 -11.61
C ALA A 70 -26.51 12.94 -11.80
N SER A 71 -27.17 12.35 -10.80
CA SER A 71 -27.70 10.99 -10.88
C SER A 71 -29.01 10.92 -11.68
N GLY A 72 -29.70 12.05 -11.84
CA GLY A 72 -31.05 12.11 -12.42
C GLY A 72 -32.18 11.83 -11.42
N ILE A 73 -31.84 11.65 -10.13
CA ILE A 73 -32.79 11.52 -9.03
C ILE A 73 -32.55 12.68 -8.05
N ASP A 74 -33.45 13.67 -8.06
CA ASP A 74 -33.27 14.93 -7.32
C ASP A 74 -32.95 14.74 -5.83
N GLU A 75 -33.67 13.84 -5.14
CA GLU A 75 -33.44 13.60 -3.71
C GLU A 75 -32.11 12.88 -3.44
N LEU A 76 -31.66 12.02 -4.37
CA LEU A 76 -30.34 11.40 -4.26
C LEU A 76 -29.25 12.44 -4.47
N ASP A 77 -29.39 13.29 -5.50
CA ASP A 77 -28.44 14.36 -5.77
C ASP A 77 -28.36 15.34 -4.59
N ARG A 78 -29.49 15.66 -3.96
CA ARG A 78 -29.55 16.46 -2.73
C ARG A 78 -28.76 15.83 -1.58
N VAL A 79 -28.92 14.53 -1.35
CA VAL A 79 -28.18 13.80 -0.30
C VAL A 79 -26.68 13.76 -0.60
N LEU A 80 -26.30 13.65 -1.87
CA LEU A 80 -24.89 13.63 -2.31
C LEU A 80 -24.25 15.03 -2.37
N GLY A 81 -25.01 16.10 -2.13
CA GLY A 81 -24.52 17.48 -2.21
C GLY A 81 -24.41 18.02 -3.63
N GLY A 82 -25.29 17.58 -4.53
CA GLY A 82 -25.39 17.99 -5.93
C GLY A 82 -25.00 16.92 -6.96
N GLY A 83 -24.91 15.65 -6.55
CA GLY A 83 -24.52 14.52 -7.41
C GLY A 83 -23.09 14.00 -7.17
N PHE A 84 -22.63 13.12 -8.05
CA PHE A 84 -21.40 12.34 -7.89
C PHE A 84 -20.13 13.08 -8.31
N VAL A 85 -19.03 12.89 -7.57
CA VAL A 85 -17.67 13.36 -7.89
C VAL A 85 -16.83 12.22 -8.47
N ALA A 86 -16.08 12.50 -9.54
CA ALA A 86 -15.23 11.49 -10.16
C ALA A 86 -14.16 10.95 -9.19
N GLY A 87 -14.07 9.63 -9.09
CA GLY A 87 -13.09 8.94 -8.22
C GLY A 87 -13.51 8.85 -6.75
N GLU A 88 -14.74 9.21 -6.41
CA GLU A 88 -15.28 9.00 -5.06
C GLU A 88 -15.81 7.56 -4.87
N VAL A 89 -16.03 7.20 -3.61
CA VAL A 89 -16.66 5.93 -3.23
C VAL A 89 -17.85 6.26 -2.32
N VAL A 90 -19.05 5.87 -2.76
CA VAL A 90 -20.30 6.06 -2.01
C VAL A 90 -20.77 4.71 -1.48
N LEU A 91 -21.05 4.64 -0.17
CA LEU A 91 -21.64 3.48 0.47
C LEU A 91 -23.15 3.66 0.63
N ILE A 92 -23.94 2.77 0.03
CA ILE A 92 -25.40 2.74 0.18
C ILE A 92 -25.77 1.63 1.16
N GLY A 93 -26.19 2.03 2.37
CA GLY A 93 -26.62 1.13 3.44
C GLY A 93 -28.14 1.07 3.62
N GLY A 94 -28.64 -0.02 4.19
CA GLY A 94 -30.06 -0.20 4.53
C GLY A 94 -30.47 -1.66 4.65
N ASP A 95 -31.66 -1.90 5.21
CA ASP A 95 -32.17 -3.25 5.49
C ASP A 95 -32.35 -4.12 4.23
N PRO A 96 -32.33 -5.46 4.36
CA PRO A 96 -32.68 -6.35 3.25
C PRO A 96 -34.05 -6.02 2.66
N GLY A 97 -34.16 -5.93 1.33
CA GLY A 97 -35.43 -5.63 0.66
C GLY A 97 -35.80 -4.15 0.51
N VAL A 98 -35.04 -3.20 1.08
CA VAL A 98 -35.33 -1.75 0.98
C VAL A 98 -35.12 -1.15 -0.42
N GLY A 99 -34.69 -1.94 -1.41
CA GLY A 99 -34.53 -1.48 -2.79
C GLY A 99 -33.17 -0.87 -3.15
N LYS A 100 -32.09 -1.13 -2.38
CA LYS A 100 -30.73 -0.63 -2.69
C LYS A 100 -30.25 -1.00 -4.10
N SER A 101 -30.49 -2.24 -4.52
CA SER A 101 -30.12 -2.71 -5.87
C SER A 101 -31.02 -2.14 -6.97
N THR A 102 -32.18 -1.59 -6.62
CA THR A 102 -33.10 -0.93 -7.56
C THR A 102 -32.71 0.51 -7.80
N LEU A 103 -32.00 1.13 -6.85
CA LEU A 103 -31.50 2.50 -6.96
C LEU A 103 -30.25 2.63 -7.84
N LEU A 104 -29.51 1.53 -8.02
CA LEU A 104 -28.30 1.44 -8.85
C LEU A 104 -28.64 1.04 -10.29
#